data_AF-F1T3X1-F1
#
_entry.id   AF-F1T3X1-F1
#
_cell.length_a   1.000
_cell.length_b   1.000
_cell.length_c   1.000
_cell.angle_alpha   90.00
_cell.angle_beta   90.00
_cell.angle_gamma   90.00
#
_symmetry.space_group_name_H-M   'P 1'
#
loop_
_entity.id
_entity.type
_entity.pdbx_description
1 polymer ?
#
loop_
_entity_poly.entity_id
_entity_poly.type
_entity_poly.pdbx_seq_one_letter_code
_entity_poly.pdbx_strand_id
1 'polypeptide(L)'
;MHNSEVFMSIHSNGNHASHAQNVSSQTSSGAHEAPREIVLPKSSKKAQKHGHGIGFYVLLILAFLVVLLVGMCLGHYVSGIPFPNFSSQHTADGQTLTEDQLKLPIASYEIDGKHVDVIAQDVITQKRSLENSKKDDGTYPMPSAEDIMGYIRTSLLKNEADNQGIDASDDEVSDFAKTSLGTDDMSVIAKNYGMDEDKVKELLRTSVILDKLRKQVVTTQAPTIPELPKAPAAGKEKEPSAEYAQYIIKLAGDEWDSSADAWKSSDSTYAKALSKFDISSKGATFDAVRIAYSIAMQKANQIKQAGAAEWKTFVNKTFARVSVSLNTLGA
;
A
#
# COMPACT_ATOMS: atom_id res chain seq x y z
N MET A 1 10.04 30.40 -58.71
CA MET A 1 11.35 30.33 -58.03
C MET A 1 11.45 28.92 -57.44
N HIS A 2 11.78 27.88 -58.20
CA HIS A 2 13.13 27.43 -58.64
C HIS A 2 14.15 27.24 -57.49
N ASN A 3 14.33 25.98 -57.07
CA ASN A 3 15.58 25.19 -57.02
C ASN A 3 15.41 24.01 -56.02
N SER A 4 15.20 22.77 -56.49
CA SER A 4 16.22 21.72 -56.79
C SER A 4 16.82 21.10 -55.51
N GLU A 5 16.31 19.96 -55.04
CA GLU A 5 16.82 18.57 -55.27
C GLU A 5 18.28 18.35 -54.83
N VAL A 6 18.53 17.37 -53.94
CA VAL A 6 19.46 16.23 -54.16
C VAL A 6 19.15 15.09 -53.15
N PHE A 7 18.95 13.91 -53.73
CA PHE A 7 18.91 12.55 -53.19
C PHE A 7 20.31 12.07 -52.76
N MET A 8 20.47 11.30 -51.68
CA MET A 8 21.36 10.12 -51.68
C MET A 8 21.18 9.22 -50.45
N SER A 9 21.53 7.96 -50.65
CA SER A 9 21.07 6.76 -49.96
C SER A 9 22.29 5.96 -49.41
N ILE A 10 22.02 4.89 -48.64
CA ILE A 10 22.79 3.62 -48.53
C ILE A 10 23.73 3.37 -47.32
N HIS A 11 23.38 2.30 -46.56
CA HIS A 11 24.15 1.25 -45.80
C HIS A 11 24.78 1.57 -44.43
N SER A 12 24.66 0.75 -43.36
CA SER A 12 24.86 -0.70 -43.07
C SER A 12 26.23 -1.00 -42.39
N ASN A 13 26.22 -1.96 -41.46
CA ASN A 13 27.30 -2.50 -40.58
C ASN A 13 27.62 -1.67 -39.33
N GLY A 14 27.85 -2.23 -38.14
CA GLY A 14 28.13 -3.61 -37.73
C GLY A 14 29.28 -3.61 -36.70
N ASN A 15 29.18 -4.46 -35.67
CA ASN A 15 30.19 -4.84 -34.67
C ASN A 15 30.68 -3.78 -33.65
N HIS A 16 30.58 -4.01 -32.33
CA HIS A 16 31.17 -5.02 -31.44
C HIS A 16 32.61 -4.72 -30.99
N ALA A 17 32.82 -4.94 -29.68
CA ALA A 17 34.08 -5.25 -28.98
C ALA A 17 35.04 -4.07 -28.74
N SER A 18 35.84 -3.95 -27.67
CA SER A 18 36.04 -4.70 -26.43
C SER A 18 37.12 -3.96 -25.62
N HIS A 19 37.05 -4.06 -24.29
CA HIS A 19 38.22 -4.08 -23.41
C HIS A 19 37.86 -5.12 -22.34
N ALA A 20 38.21 -6.41 -22.45
CA ALA A 20 39.53 -7.03 -22.27
C ALA A 20 40.20 -6.58 -20.95
N GLN A 21 40.69 -7.43 -20.05
CA GLN A 21 40.89 -8.89 -20.01
C GLN A 21 41.48 -9.23 -18.62
N ASN A 22 41.06 -10.35 -18.02
CA ASN A 22 41.88 -11.42 -17.40
C ASN A 22 40.93 -12.30 -16.56
N VAL A 23 40.46 -13.48 -16.99
CA VAL A 23 41.14 -14.74 -17.33
C VAL A 23 42.04 -15.28 -16.22
N SER A 24 41.54 -16.32 -15.55
CA SER A 24 42.17 -17.66 -15.34
C SER A 24 41.41 -18.29 -14.16
N SER A 25 40.94 -19.54 -14.13
CA SER A 25 41.02 -20.70 -15.02
C SER A 25 40.22 -21.84 -14.35
N GLN A 26 39.52 -22.64 -15.16
CA GLN A 26 39.40 -24.12 -15.11
C GLN A 26 39.07 -24.80 -13.75
N THR A 27 38.12 -25.73 -13.60
CA THR A 27 37.82 -26.92 -14.41
C THR A 27 36.41 -27.47 -14.13
N SER A 28 35.95 -28.27 -15.09
CA SER A 28 34.74 -29.08 -15.19
C SER A 28 34.46 -30.08 -14.04
N SER A 29 33.18 -30.40 -13.81
CA SER A 29 32.57 -31.69 -14.25
C SER A 29 31.29 -32.03 -13.47
N GLY A 30 30.21 -32.34 -14.20
CA GLY A 30 29.37 -33.52 -13.90
C GLY A 30 28.28 -33.46 -12.83
N ALA A 31 27.03 -33.45 -13.33
CA ALA A 31 25.88 -34.25 -12.88
C ALA A 31 25.05 -33.87 -11.63
N HIS A 32 23.75 -33.70 -11.91
CA HIS A 32 22.53 -34.03 -11.17
C HIS A 32 22.42 -33.83 -9.64
N GLU A 33 21.30 -33.19 -9.24
CA GLU A 33 20.34 -33.64 -8.19
C GLU A 33 19.94 -32.59 -7.11
N ALA A 34 18.61 -32.40 -7.00
CA ALA A 34 17.79 -32.02 -5.83
C ALA A 34 17.97 -30.67 -5.05
N PRO A 35 16.87 -30.13 -4.48
CA PRO A 35 16.79 -28.77 -3.93
C PRO A 35 17.52 -28.64 -2.58
N ARG A 36 18.36 -27.61 -2.46
CA ARG A 36 19.11 -27.32 -1.22
C ARG A 36 18.17 -26.75 -0.16
N GLU A 37 17.90 -27.61 0.82
CA GLU A 37 17.49 -27.31 2.18
C GLU A 37 18.34 -26.18 2.79
N ILE A 38 17.67 -25.14 3.32
CA ILE A 38 18.33 -24.04 4.04
C ILE A 38 18.71 -24.56 5.43
N VAL A 39 19.93 -25.06 5.57
CA VAL A 39 20.54 -25.40 6.86
C VAL A 39 21.06 -24.11 7.51
N LEU A 40 20.45 -23.70 8.63
CA LEU A 40 20.95 -22.63 9.49
C LEU A 40 22.26 -23.05 10.18
N PRO A 41 23.37 -22.30 10.05
CA PRO A 41 24.60 -22.61 10.78
C PRO A 41 24.50 -22.24 12.28
N LYS A 42 25.07 -23.13 13.10
CA LYS A 42 25.07 -23.14 14.56
C LYS A 42 25.83 -21.95 15.18
N SER A 43 25.34 -21.53 16.34
CA SER A 43 25.89 -20.50 17.23
C SER A 43 27.38 -20.69 17.54
N SER A 44 28.17 -19.61 17.37
CA SER A 44 29.46 -19.44 18.04
C SER A 44 29.50 -18.10 18.76
N LYS A 45 29.59 -18.14 20.10
CA LYS A 45 29.89 -16.97 20.93
C LYS A 45 31.35 -16.55 20.75
N LYS A 46 31.59 -15.32 20.29
CA LYS A 46 32.62 -14.42 20.85
C LYS A 46 32.14 -12.98 20.74
N ALA A 47 32.15 -12.30 21.88
CA ALA A 47 31.70 -10.93 22.05
C ALA A 47 32.73 -9.93 21.52
N GLN A 48 32.26 -8.96 20.73
CA GLN A 48 32.88 -7.64 20.62
C GLN A 48 31.79 -6.59 20.88
N LYS A 49 32.01 -5.81 21.94
CA LYS A 49 31.17 -4.68 22.35
C LYS A 49 31.28 -3.56 21.33
N HIS A 50 30.20 -3.31 20.60
CA HIS A 50 29.78 -1.96 20.23
C HIS A 50 28.27 -1.90 20.46
N GLY A 51 27.86 -1.12 21.46
CA GLY A 51 26.46 -0.91 21.77
C GLY A 51 25.80 -0.07 20.67
N HIS A 52 25.28 -0.73 19.63
CA HIS A 52 24.18 -0.20 18.84
C HIS A 52 22.92 -0.89 19.35
N GLY A 53 22.09 -0.10 20.05
CA GLY A 53 20.93 -0.58 20.78
C GLY A 53 20.00 -1.40 19.90
N ILE A 54 19.70 -2.61 20.37
CA ILE A 54 18.62 -3.50 19.90
C ILE A 54 17.28 -2.75 19.82
N GLY A 55 17.13 -1.60 20.53
CA GLY A 55 15.98 -0.71 20.44
C GLY A 55 15.71 -0.11 19.06
N PHE A 56 16.73 0.13 18.22
CA PHE A 56 16.52 0.72 16.89
C PHE A 56 15.82 -0.25 15.92
N TYR A 57 16.15 -1.54 16.02
CA TYR A 57 15.53 -2.59 15.20
C TYR A 57 14.15 -2.99 15.71
N VAL A 58 13.89 -2.92 17.02
CA VAL A 58 12.55 -3.13 17.59
C VAL A 58 11.61 -1.98 17.24
N LEU A 59 12.09 -0.73 17.22
CA LEU A 59 11.32 0.44 16.75
C LEU A 59 11.00 0.36 15.25
N LEU A 60 11.92 -0.11 14.41
CA LEU A 60 11.68 -0.30 12.98
C LEU A 60 10.65 -1.40 12.69
N ILE A 61 10.65 -2.50 13.47
CA ILE A 61 9.68 -3.59 13.33
C ILE A 61 8.27 -3.15 13.80
N LEU A 62 8.17 -2.31 14.83
CA LEU A 62 6.88 -1.77 15.31
C LEU A 62 6.31 -0.67 14.40
N ALA A 63 7.15 0.21 13.84
CA ALA A 63 6.71 1.18 12.83
C ALA A 63 6.18 0.50 11.55
N PHE A 64 6.80 -0.63 11.17
CA PHE A 64 6.33 -1.46 10.07
C PHE A 64 4.97 -2.11 10.37
N LEU A 65 4.68 -2.43 11.64
CA LEU A 65 3.40 -2.99 12.08
C LEU A 65 2.25 -1.96 12.03
N VAL A 66 2.46 -0.67 12.32
CA VAL A 66 1.39 0.35 12.15
C VAL A 66 1.04 0.55 10.67
N VAL A 67 2.06 0.58 9.80
CA VAL A 67 1.86 0.65 8.34
C VAL A 67 1.19 -0.63 7.82
N LEU A 68 1.56 -1.81 8.34
CA LEU A 68 0.92 -3.08 8.00
C LEU A 68 -0.50 -3.18 8.54
N LEU A 69 -0.80 -2.71 9.75
CA LEU A 69 -2.08 -2.92 10.41
C LEU A 69 -3.15 -1.93 9.93
N VAL A 70 -2.78 -0.67 9.71
CA VAL A 70 -3.66 0.30 9.02
C VAL A 70 -3.74 0.00 7.52
N GLY A 71 -2.66 -0.52 6.92
CA GLY A 71 -2.67 -1.05 5.55
C GLY A 71 -3.45 -2.37 5.38
N MET A 72 -3.58 -3.19 6.42
CA MET A 72 -4.29 -4.48 6.41
C MET A 72 -5.79 -4.32 6.65
N CYS A 73 -6.23 -3.39 7.50
CA CYS A 73 -7.66 -3.10 7.66
C CYS A 73 -8.30 -2.48 6.40
N LEU A 74 -7.49 -1.85 5.54
CA LEU A 74 -7.94 -1.14 4.33
C LEU A 74 -7.56 -1.81 3.01
N GLY A 75 -7.08 -3.06 3.07
CA GLY A 75 -6.74 -3.83 1.89
C GLY A 75 -5.48 -3.33 1.18
N HIS A 76 -4.38 -4.05 1.40
CA HIS A 76 -3.21 -4.17 0.53
C HIS A 76 -2.82 -2.93 -0.29
N TYR A 77 -1.82 -2.20 0.19
CA TYR A 77 -0.92 -1.36 -0.61
C TYR A 77 -1.64 -0.47 -1.65
N VAL A 78 -2.57 0.37 -1.20
CA VAL A 78 -2.89 1.59 -1.93
C VAL A 78 -2.01 2.70 -1.35
N SER A 79 -0.97 3.03 -2.08
CA SER A 79 -0.07 4.19 -1.94
C SER A 79 -0.79 5.54 -2.09
N GLY A 80 -1.97 5.68 -1.48
CA GLY A 80 -2.88 6.82 -1.65
C GLY A 80 -3.74 7.13 -0.42
N ILE A 81 -3.39 6.59 0.75
CA ILE A 81 -3.92 7.10 2.02
C ILE A 81 -2.91 8.14 2.53
N PRO A 82 -3.36 9.35 2.93
CA PRO A 82 -2.51 10.45 3.35
C PRO A 82 -1.88 10.24 4.73
N PHE A 83 -1.60 8.99 5.13
CA PHE A 83 -0.84 8.80 6.35
C PHE A 83 0.60 9.22 6.10
N PRO A 84 1.20 9.97 7.04
CA PRO A 84 2.58 10.38 6.91
C PRO A 84 3.44 9.15 6.62
N ASN A 85 4.29 9.24 5.59
CA ASN A 85 5.36 8.29 5.40
C ASN A 85 6.20 8.29 6.69
N PHE A 86 6.07 7.20 7.47
CA PHE A 86 6.92 6.92 8.63
C PHE A 86 8.28 6.35 8.21
N SER A 87 8.46 6.07 6.91
CA SER A 87 9.75 5.72 6.32
C SER A 87 10.62 6.95 6.19
N SER A 88 11.79 6.88 6.82
CA SER A 88 12.91 7.81 6.76
C SER A 88 12.64 9.23 7.24
N GLN A 89 13.37 9.59 8.28
CA GLN A 89 13.69 10.96 8.67
C GLN A 89 14.36 11.67 7.48
N HIS A 90 13.56 12.21 6.56
CA HIS A 90 14.02 13.25 5.66
C HIS A 90 14.03 14.55 6.46
N THR A 91 15.01 14.68 7.36
CA THR A 91 15.48 16.01 7.71
C THR A 91 15.92 16.64 6.41
N ALA A 92 15.30 17.75 6.02
CA ALA A 92 15.99 18.68 5.14
C ALA A 92 17.35 18.94 5.81
N ASP A 93 18.44 18.57 5.16
CA ASP A 93 19.79 18.70 5.71
C ASP A 93 19.98 20.12 6.27
N GLY A 94 20.07 20.23 7.61
CA GLY A 94 20.66 21.38 8.29
C GLY A 94 19.76 22.34 9.07
N GLN A 95 18.45 22.46 8.80
CA GLN A 95 17.64 23.48 9.49
C GLN A 95 16.86 22.94 10.70
N THR A 96 16.98 23.63 11.81
CA THR A 96 16.22 23.40 13.03
C THR A 96 15.44 24.62 13.44
N LEU A 97 14.36 24.39 14.17
CA LEU A 97 13.48 25.41 14.71
C LEU A 97 13.73 25.55 16.20
N THR A 98 13.76 26.79 16.66
CA THR A 98 13.68 27.12 18.08
C THR A 98 12.23 27.04 18.56
N GLU A 99 12.02 27.08 19.88
CA GLU A 99 10.71 26.93 20.50
C GLU A 99 9.73 28.05 20.12
N ASP A 100 10.23 29.27 19.90
CA ASP A 100 9.44 30.40 19.38
C ASP A 100 9.04 30.23 17.91
N GLN A 101 9.88 29.56 17.11
CA GLN A 101 9.61 29.30 15.69
C GLN A 101 8.59 28.18 15.46
N LEU A 102 8.34 27.33 16.46
CA LEU A 102 7.35 26.25 16.38
C LEU A 102 5.92 26.75 16.13
N LYS A 103 5.61 27.96 16.59
CA LYS A 103 4.27 28.56 16.48
C LYS A 103 4.11 29.42 15.22
N LEU A 104 5.14 29.49 14.38
CA LEU A 104 5.10 30.29 13.16
C LEU A 104 4.48 29.49 11.99
N PRO A 105 3.77 30.18 11.07
CA PRO A 105 3.30 29.58 9.84
C PRO A 105 4.48 29.24 8.92
N ILE A 106 4.65 27.95 8.63
CA ILE A 106 5.67 27.44 7.69
C ILE A 106 5.09 27.17 6.30
N ALA A 107 3.78 27.16 6.19
CA ALA A 107 3.06 27.17 4.94
C ALA A 107 1.67 27.73 5.18
N SER A 108 0.94 27.96 4.10
CA SER A 108 -0.49 28.20 4.14
C SER A 108 -1.14 27.60 2.91
N TYR A 109 -2.44 27.35 2.99
CA TYR A 109 -3.23 26.96 1.85
C TYR A 109 -4.55 27.70 1.82
N GLU A 110 -5.08 27.88 0.62
CA GLU A 110 -6.40 28.44 0.39
C GLU A 110 -7.29 27.36 -0.20
N ILE A 111 -8.44 27.13 0.44
CA ILE A 111 -9.49 26.24 -0.04
C ILE A 111 -10.81 27.00 -0.06
N ASP A 112 -11.48 27.02 -1.21
CA ASP A 112 -12.79 27.67 -1.39
C ASP A 112 -12.83 29.12 -0.86
N GLY A 113 -11.75 29.89 -1.06
CA GLY A 113 -11.61 31.29 -0.63
C GLY A 113 -11.24 31.48 0.84
N LYS A 114 -11.00 30.40 1.60
CA LYS A 114 -10.58 30.44 3.01
C LYS A 114 -9.09 30.18 3.13
N HIS A 115 -8.38 31.12 3.72
CA HIS A 115 -6.97 30.99 4.05
C HIS A 115 -6.77 30.20 5.34
N VAL A 116 -5.83 29.25 5.34
CA VAL A 116 -5.46 28.43 6.50
C VAL A 116 -3.94 28.40 6.63
N ASP A 117 -3.45 28.83 7.79
CA ASP A 117 -2.03 28.72 8.15
C ASP A 117 -1.68 27.29 8.58
N VAL A 118 -0.49 26.84 8.19
CA VAL A 118 0.10 25.56 8.60
C VAL A 118 1.25 25.85 9.56
N ILE A 119 1.06 25.47 10.82
CA ILE A 119 1.99 25.73 11.90
C ILE A 119 3.02 24.61 12.00
N ALA A 120 4.29 24.94 12.23
CA ALA A 120 5.37 23.95 12.32
C ALA A 120 5.13 22.88 13.39
N GLN A 121 4.66 23.31 14.57
CA GLN A 121 4.29 22.42 15.67
C GLN A 121 3.27 21.37 15.24
N ASP A 122 2.26 21.73 14.45
CA ASP A 122 1.20 20.78 14.04
C ASP A 122 1.75 19.72 13.08
N VAL A 123 2.62 20.12 12.15
CA VAL A 123 3.26 19.18 11.21
C VAL A 123 4.21 18.23 11.94
N ILE A 124 4.99 18.74 12.91
CA ILE A 124 5.89 17.92 13.74
C ILE A 124 5.07 16.93 14.59
N THR A 125 4.03 17.44 15.25
CA THR A 125 3.22 16.66 16.20
C THR A 125 2.31 15.63 15.54
N GLN A 126 2.10 15.75 14.22
CA GLN A 126 1.38 14.74 13.45
C GLN A 126 2.06 13.36 13.50
N LYS A 127 3.40 13.33 13.63
CA LYS A 127 4.17 12.07 13.57
C LYS A 127 4.66 11.58 14.92
N ARG A 128 4.94 12.48 15.87
CA ARG A 128 5.48 12.17 17.22
C ARG A 128 5.06 13.23 18.23
N SER A 129 5.27 12.99 19.52
CA SER A 129 5.18 14.08 20.51
C SER A 129 6.25 15.15 20.25
N LEU A 130 6.01 16.37 20.75
CA LEU A 130 7.02 17.43 20.71
C LEU A 130 8.29 17.01 21.44
N GLU A 131 8.16 16.42 22.63
CA GLU A 131 9.29 15.97 23.44
C GLU A 131 10.15 14.96 22.68
N ASN A 132 9.53 14.00 21.98
CA ASN A 132 10.27 12.99 21.21
C ASN A 132 10.71 13.47 19.82
N SER A 133 10.35 14.70 19.46
CA SER A 133 10.84 15.40 18.27
C SER A 133 11.96 16.39 18.59
N LYS A 134 12.17 16.70 19.87
CA LYS A 134 13.23 17.60 20.33
C LYS A 134 14.58 16.93 20.17
N LYS A 135 15.54 17.67 19.62
CA LYS A 135 16.94 17.26 19.50
C LYS A 135 17.68 17.49 20.81
N ASP A 136 18.85 16.88 20.92
CA ASP A 136 19.74 17.00 22.09
C ASP A 136 20.18 18.46 22.35
N ASP A 137 20.22 19.30 21.31
CA ASP A 137 20.54 20.74 21.40
C ASP A 137 19.35 21.62 21.82
N GLY A 138 18.19 21.01 22.09
CA GLY A 138 16.96 21.69 22.48
C GLY A 138 16.15 22.26 21.32
N THR A 139 16.58 22.07 20.07
CA THR A 139 15.87 22.51 18.86
C THR A 139 15.01 21.41 18.24
N TYR A 140 14.18 21.75 17.26
CA TYR A 140 13.26 20.83 16.58
C TYR A 140 13.62 20.70 15.10
N PRO A 141 13.44 19.55 14.44
CA PRO A 141 13.66 19.45 13.01
C PRO A 141 12.65 20.32 12.24
N MET A 142 13.12 21.10 11.28
CA MET A 142 12.24 21.79 10.35
C MET A 142 11.49 20.75 9.50
N PRO A 143 10.15 20.81 9.42
CA PRO A 143 9.38 19.92 8.55
C PRO A 143 9.81 20.06 7.08
N SER A 144 9.94 18.93 6.40
CA SER A 144 10.19 18.92 4.96
C SER A 144 8.93 19.35 4.19
N ALA A 145 9.09 19.73 2.93
CA ALA A 145 7.94 20.01 2.06
C ALA A 145 7.01 18.80 1.90
N GLU A 146 7.53 17.57 1.97
CA GLU A 146 6.72 16.36 1.95
C GLU A 146 5.87 16.22 3.23
N ASP A 147 6.44 16.54 4.39
CA ASP A 147 5.72 16.52 5.66
C ASP A 147 4.59 17.54 5.68
N ILE A 148 4.89 18.76 5.25
CA ILE A 148 3.91 19.85 5.13
C ILE A 148 2.78 19.45 4.18
N MET A 149 3.13 18.93 3.00
CA MET A 149 2.12 18.49 2.03
C MET A 149 1.30 17.33 2.58
N GLY A 150 1.91 16.36 3.27
CA GLY A 150 1.22 15.26 3.96
C GLY A 150 0.20 15.76 4.98
N TYR A 151 0.60 16.74 5.80
CA TYR A 151 -0.31 17.39 6.75
C TYR A 151 -1.49 18.08 6.06
N ILE A 152 -1.22 18.88 5.02
CA ILE A 152 -2.27 19.53 4.22
C ILE A 152 -3.21 18.50 3.62
N ARG A 153 -2.69 17.39 3.06
CA ARG A 153 -3.50 16.31 2.48
C ARG A 153 -4.54 15.76 3.46
N THR A 154 -4.07 15.43 4.66
CA THR A 154 -4.91 14.89 5.73
C THR A 154 -5.92 15.91 6.21
N SER A 155 -5.51 17.16 6.37
CA SER A 155 -6.37 18.26 6.81
C SER A 155 -7.50 18.53 5.82
N LEU A 156 -7.22 18.52 4.52
CA LEU A 156 -8.21 18.69 3.46
C LEU A 156 -9.24 17.56 3.44
N LEU A 157 -8.78 16.30 3.60
CA LEU A 157 -9.69 15.16 3.62
C LEU A 157 -10.52 15.10 4.91
N LYS A 158 -9.96 15.53 6.05
CA LYS A 158 -10.72 15.71 7.28
C LYS A 158 -11.79 16.79 7.12
N ASN A 159 -11.44 17.94 6.53
CA ASN A 159 -12.41 19.01 6.25
C ASN A 159 -13.55 18.52 5.33
N GLU A 160 -13.21 17.74 4.30
CA GLU A 160 -14.21 17.14 3.42
C GLU A 160 -15.10 16.13 4.15
N ALA A 161 -14.55 15.34 5.08
CA ALA A 161 -15.33 14.47 5.95
C ALA A 161 -16.28 15.26 6.87
N ASP A 162 -15.78 16.32 7.50
CA ASP A 162 -16.54 17.22 8.36
C ASP A 162 -17.71 17.87 7.58
N ASN A 163 -17.47 18.33 6.34
CA ASN A 163 -18.50 18.89 5.46
C ASN A 163 -19.58 17.87 5.07
N GLN A 164 -19.24 16.58 5.07
CA GLN A 164 -20.16 15.47 4.83
C GLN A 164 -20.80 14.93 6.13
N GLY A 165 -20.50 15.54 7.28
CA GLY A 165 -21.01 15.12 8.58
C GLY A 165 -20.47 13.77 9.06
N ILE A 166 -19.31 13.36 8.57
CA ILE A 166 -18.64 12.12 8.99
C ILE A 166 -17.84 12.42 10.26
N ASP A 167 -18.17 11.72 11.33
CA ASP A 167 -17.44 11.77 12.60
C ASP A 167 -17.14 10.34 13.10
N ALA A 168 -16.33 10.23 14.16
CA ALA A 168 -15.97 8.97 14.79
C ALA A 168 -16.18 9.01 16.31
N SER A 169 -16.97 8.05 16.80
CA SER A 169 -17.19 7.87 18.23
C SER A 169 -15.96 7.27 18.92
N ASP A 170 -15.86 7.45 20.24
CA ASP A 170 -14.78 6.82 21.03
C ASP A 170 -14.81 5.28 20.93
N ASP A 171 -16.00 4.69 20.83
CA ASP A 171 -16.17 3.24 20.66
C ASP A 171 -15.58 2.78 19.32
N GLU A 172 -15.84 3.50 18.22
CA GLU A 172 -15.29 3.16 16.90
C GLU A 172 -13.76 3.31 16.86
N VAL A 173 -13.23 4.30 17.58
CA VAL A 173 -11.79 4.50 17.73
C VAL A 173 -11.16 3.36 18.53
N SER A 174 -11.81 2.94 19.62
CA SER A 174 -11.39 1.80 20.43
C SER A 174 -11.41 0.50 19.63
N ASP A 175 -12.50 0.22 18.91
CA ASP A 175 -12.63 -0.96 18.06
C ASP A 175 -11.58 -0.98 16.96
N PHE A 176 -11.32 0.18 16.34
CA PHE A 176 -10.26 0.32 15.35
C PHE A 176 -8.88 0.05 15.96
N ALA A 177 -8.60 0.58 17.15
CA ALA A 177 -7.34 0.33 17.86
C ALA A 177 -7.18 -1.15 18.21
N LYS A 178 -8.22 -1.79 18.73
CA LYS A 178 -8.20 -3.20 19.10
C LYS A 178 -8.03 -4.12 17.88
N THR A 179 -8.75 -3.84 16.81
CA THR A 179 -8.71 -4.63 15.57
C THR A 179 -7.39 -4.45 14.85
N SER A 180 -6.88 -3.20 14.79
CA SER A 180 -5.66 -2.87 14.06
C SER A 180 -4.42 -3.14 14.92
N LEU A 181 -4.37 -2.69 16.16
CA LEU A 181 -3.16 -2.72 17.01
C LEU A 181 -3.17 -3.85 18.04
N GLY A 182 -4.25 -4.62 18.14
CA GLY A 182 -4.40 -5.70 19.12
C GLY A 182 -4.76 -5.23 20.53
N THR A 183 -4.88 -3.91 20.75
CA THR A 183 -5.26 -3.30 22.03
C THR A 183 -5.94 -1.96 21.81
N ASP A 184 -6.86 -1.60 22.71
CA ASP A 184 -7.52 -0.30 22.84
C ASP A 184 -6.93 0.55 23.99
N ASP A 185 -5.88 0.06 24.65
CA ASP A 185 -5.19 0.81 25.69
C ASP A 185 -4.31 1.90 25.05
N MET A 186 -4.84 3.13 25.04
CA MET A 186 -4.20 4.29 24.44
C MET A 186 -2.87 4.64 25.11
N SER A 187 -2.74 4.42 26.42
CA SER A 187 -1.49 4.66 27.14
C SER A 187 -0.41 3.65 26.73
N VAL A 188 -0.79 2.39 26.52
CA VAL A 188 0.12 1.35 25.98
C VAL A 188 0.55 1.69 24.57
N ILE A 189 -0.38 2.10 23.70
CA ILE A 189 -0.08 2.53 22.33
C ILE A 189 0.87 3.73 22.36
N ALA A 190 0.53 4.78 23.09
CA ALA A 190 1.32 6.00 23.27
C ALA A 190 2.76 5.70 23.71
N LYS A 191 2.93 4.85 24.74
CA LYS A 191 4.24 4.43 25.21
C LYS A 191 5.03 3.66 24.15
N ASN A 192 4.37 2.75 23.42
CA ASN A 192 5.03 1.93 22.39
C ASN A 192 5.53 2.76 21.20
N TYR A 193 4.85 3.87 20.89
CA TYR A 193 5.19 4.75 19.76
C TYR A 193 5.92 6.04 20.17
N GLY A 194 6.12 6.29 21.47
CA GLY A 194 6.68 7.55 21.94
C GLY A 194 5.80 8.73 21.53
N MET A 195 4.50 8.61 21.75
CA MET A 195 3.53 9.66 21.48
C MET A 195 2.77 10.00 22.76
N ASP A 196 2.14 11.16 22.77
CA ASP A 196 1.19 11.52 23.81
C ASP A 196 -0.11 10.76 23.59
N GLU A 197 -0.77 10.35 24.68
CA GLU A 197 -2.02 9.59 24.61
C GLU A 197 -3.12 10.33 23.83
N ASP A 198 -3.25 11.62 24.05
CA ASP A 198 -4.24 12.46 23.34
C ASP A 198 -3.96 12.51 21.84
N LYS A 199 -2.68 12.49 21.44
CA LYS A 199 -2.28 12.49 20.03
C LYS A 199 -2.53 11.15 19.37
N VAL A 200 -2.34 10.05 20.11
CA VAL A 200 -2.74 8.71 19.65
C VAL A 200 -4.25 8.67 19.40
N LYS A 201 -5.06 9.14 20.35
CA LYS A 201 -6.52 9.20 20.19
C LYS A 201 -6.93 10.03 18.97
N GLU A 202 -6.33 11.21 18.80
CA GLU A 202 -6.59 12.08 17.65
C GLU A 202 -6.23 11.41 16.31
N LEU A 203 -5.09 10.72 16.25
CA LEU A 203 -4.64 10.02 15.05
C LEU A 203 -5.56 8.84 14.70
N LEU A 204 -5.96 8.05 15.69
CA LEU A 204 -6.88 6.93 15.50
C LEU A 204 -8.27 7.41 15.10
N ARG A 205 -8.79 8.48 15.73
CA ARG A 205 -10.03 9.13 15.32
C ARG A 205 -9.99 9.60 13.87
N THR A 206 -8.93 10.30 13.48
CA THR A 206 -8.73 10.74 12.10
C THR A 206 -8.70 9.54 11.15
N SER A 207 -8.10 8.42 11.56
CA SER A 207 -8.06 7.19 10.76
C SER A 207 -9.45 6.61 10.51
N VAL A 208 -10.30 6.56 11.55
CA VAL A 208 -11.68 6.09 11.43
C VAL A 208 -12.50 7.02 10.52
N ILE A 209 -12.37 8.34 10.67
CA ILE A 209 -13.06 9.33 9.83
C ILE A 209 -12.68 9.15 8.36
N LEU A 210 -11.38 9.00 8.05
CA LEU A 210 -10.92 8.81 6.68
C LEU A 210 -11.31 7.45 6.09
N ASP A 211 -11.35 6.39 6.90
CA ASP A 211 -11.87 5.08 6.48
C ASP A 211 -13.36 5.17 6.12
N LYS A 212 -14.17 5.84 6.94
CA LYS A 212 -15.59 6.10 6.65
C LYS A 212 -15.77 6.92 5.38
N LEU A 213 -15.02 8.02 5.23
CA LEU A 213 -15.04 8.84 4.02
C LEU A 213 -14.70 8.01 2.78
N ARG A 214 -13.67 7.16 2.86
CA ARG A 214 -13.31 6.27 1.77
C ARG A 214 -14.42 5.26 1.46
N LYS A 215 -15.02 4.62 2.46
CA LYS A 215 -16.14 3.67 2.28
C LYS A 215 -17.37 4.33 1.66
N GLN A 216 -17.61 5.61 1.96
CA GLN A 216 -18.69 6.38 1.36
C GLN A 216 -18.40 6.76 -0.10
N VAL A 217 -17.15 7.09 -0.42
CA VAL A 217 -16.72 7.50 -1.78
C VAL A 217 -16.53 6.30 -2.70
N VAL A 218 -15.95 5.21 -2.20
CA VAL A 218 -15.64 4.01 -2.98
C VAL A 218 -16.88 3.11 -3.02
N THR A 219 -17.59 3.18 -4.14
CA THR A 219 -18.79 2.37 -4.39
C THR A 219 -18.45 0.98 -4.92
N THR A 220 -17.27 0.82 -5.50
CA THR A 220 -16.80 -0.44 -6.06
C THR A 220 -16.22 -1.35 -4.97
N GLN A 221 -16.92 -2.45 -4.66
CA GLN A 221 -16.47 -3.47 -3.71
C GLN A 221 -16.08 -4.77 -4.42
N ALA A 222 -14.86 -5.25 -4.17
CA ALA A 222 -14.42 -6.52 -4.69
C ALA A 222 -15.17 -7.68 -4.00
N PRO A 223 -15.61 -8.70 -4.75
CA PRO A 223 -16.27 -9.85 -4.16
C PRO A 223 -15.30 -10.64 -3.28
N THR A 224 -15.82 -11.19 -2.18
CA THR A 224 -15.08 -12.19 -1.39
C THR A 224 -14.96 -13.46 -2.21
N ILE A 225 -13.73 -13.89 -2.46
CA ILE A 225 -13.46 -15.14 -3.19
C ILE A 225 -13.45 -16.28 -2.18
N PRO A 226 -14.30 -17.32 -2.35
CA PRO A 226 -14.27 -18.50 -1.50
C PRO A 226 -12.90 -19.20 -1.55
N GLU A 227 -12.46 -19.78 -0.44
CA GLU A 227 -11.21 -20.54 -0.40
C GLU A 227 -11.18 -21.65 -1.45
N LEU A 228 -9.99 -21.91 -2.00
CA LEU A 228 -9.80 -22.96 -2.98
C LEU A 228 -10.17 -24.31 -2.36
N PRO A 229 -11.02 -25.13 -3.01
CA PRO A 229 -11.35 -26.47 -2.54
C PRO A 229 -10.09 -27.33 -2.35
N LYS A 230 -10.17 -28.30 -1.44
CA LYS A 230 -9.08 -29.27 -1.24
C LYS A 230 -8.82 -30.04 -2.53
N ALA A 231 -7.54 -30.21 -2.85
CA ALA A 231 -7.13 -31.06 -3.95
C ALA A 231 -7.61 -32.50 -3.73
N PRO A 232 -7.95 -33.22 -4.81
CA PRO A 232 -8.35 -34.62 -4.70
C PRO A 232 -7.13 -35.49 -4.38
N ALA A 233 -7.35 -36.79 -4.14
CA ALA A 233 -6.25 -37.74 -3.98
C ALA A 233 -5.33 -37.72 -5.21
N ALA A 234 -4.02 -37.94 -4.99
CA ALA A 234 -3.03 -37.91 -6.06
C ALA A 234 -3.42 -38.84 -7.22
N GLY A 235 -3.41 -38.31 -8.44
CA GLY A 235 -3.83 -39.03 -9.66
C GLY A 235 -5.34 -38.96 -9.97
N LYS A 236 -6.13 -38.26 -9.16
CA LYS A 236 -7.58 -38.04 -9.36
C LYS A 236 -7.94 -36.61 -9.80
N GLU A 237 -6.95 -35.79 -10.15
CA GLU A 237 -7.12 -34.36 -10.46
C GLU A 237 -8.02 -34.12 -11.70
N LYS A 238 -8.12 -35.13 -12.57
CA LYS A 238 -8.93 -35.11 -13.80
C LYS A 238 -10.29 -35.77 -13.64
N GLU A 239 -10.61 -36.35 -12.49
CA GLU A 239 -11.93 -36.93 -12.26
C GLU A 239 -12.95 -35.80 -12.03
N PRO A 240 -14.05 -35.75 -12.80
CA PRO A 240 -15.06 -34.73 -12.61
C PRO A 240 -15.77 -34.89 -11.26
N SER A 241 -15.96 -33.77 -10.56
CA SER A 241 -16.75 -33.70 -9.32
C SER A 241 -17.82 -32.63 -9.43
N ALA A 242 -19.02 -32.94 -8.94
CA ALA A 242 -20.11 -31.97 -8.83
C ALA A 242 -19.74 -30.81 -7.89
N GLU A 243 -18.96 -31.05 -6.84
CA GLU A 243 -18.52 -29.99 -5.91
C GLU A 243 -17.62 -28.96 -6.62
N TYR A 244 -16.72 -29.45 -7.47
CA TYR A 244 -15.85 -28.60 -8.29
C TYR A 244 -16.63 -27.82 -9.33
N ALA A 245 -17.64 -28.42 -9.95
CA ALA A 245 -18.56 -27.70 -10.84
C ALA A 245 -19.29 -26.57 -10.12
N GLN A 246 -19.90 -26.86 -8.96
CA GLN A 246 -20.62 -25.86 -8.17
C GLN A 246 -19.71 -24.71 -7.73
N TYR A 247 -18.45 -25.02 -7.39
CA TYR A 247 -17.46 -23.99 -7.08
C TYR A 247 -17.19 -23.06 -8.28
N ILE A 248 -16.93 -23.62 -9.46
CA ILE A 248 -16.70 -22.82 -10.68
C ILE A 248 -17.93 -22.00 -11.04
N ILE A 249 -19.14 -22.59 -10.97
CA ILE A 249 -20.41 -21.90 -11.26
C ILE A 249 -20.61 -20.72 -10.29
N LYS A 250 -20.32 -20.91 -9.00
CA LYS A 250 -20.38 -19.83 -8.00
C LYS A 250 -19.39 -18.70 -8.32
N LEU A 251 -18.18 -19.03 -8.76
CA LEU A 251 -17.19 -18.01 -9.17
C LEU A 251 -17.59 -17.29 -10.46
N ALA A 252 -18.17 -18.01 -11.41
CA ALA A 252 -18.67 -17.45 -12.66
C ALA A 252 -19.84 -16.49 -12.46
N GLY A 253 -20.71 -16.79 -11.48
CA GLY A 253 -21.88 -15.98 -11.16
C GLY A 253 -22.75 -15.77 -12.41
N ASP A 254 -22.92 -14.51 -12.79
CA ASP A 254 -23.77 -14.12 -13.92
C ASP A 254 -23.27 -14.61 -15.28
N GLU A 255 -22.02 -15.05 -15.42
CA GLU A 255 -21.49 -15.63 -16.67
C GLU A 255 -22.04 -17.05 -16.95
N TRP A 256 -22.59 -17.73 -15.95
CA TRP A 256 -23.19 -19.05 -16.07
C TRP A 256 -24.72 -18.99 -16.14
N ASP A 257 -25.33 -19.79 -17.00
CA ASP A 257 -26.77 -20.04 -17.06
C ASP A 257 -27.09 -21.36 -16.36
N SER A 258 -27.64 -21.28 -15.15
CA SER A 258 -28.02 -22.46 -14.37
C SER A 258 -29.20 -23.24 -14.96
N SER A 259 -30.04 -22.60 -15.79
CA SER A 259 -31.20 -23.25 -16.41
C SER A 259 -30.79 -24.01 -17.68
N ALA A 260 -29.85 -23.46 -18.44
CA ALA A 260 -29.30 -24.10 -19.63
C ALA A 260 -28.12 -25.05 -19.34
N ASP A 261 -27.61 -25.04 -18.10
CA ASP A 261 -26.39 -25.76 -17.68
C ASP A 261 -25.19 -25.45 -18.58
N ALA A 262 -25.02 -24.17 -18.93
CA ALA A 262 -24.02 -23.71 -19.89
C ALA A 262 -23.57 -22.27 -19.63
N TRP A 263 -22.49 -21.85 -20.29
CA TRP A 263 -22.06 -20.44 -20.31
C TRP A 263 -23.10 -19.58 -21.05
N LYS A 264 -23.48 -18.43 -20.50
CA LYS A 264 -24.38 -17.48 -21.18
C LYS A 264 -23.79 -16.92 -22.48
N SER A 265 -22.46 -16.86 -22.56
CA SER A 265 -21.75 -16.40 -23.74
C SER A 265 -20.39 -17.10 -23.82
N SER A 266 -20.04 -17.59 -25.01
CA SER A 266 -18.68 -18.09 -25.29
C SER A 266 -17.62 -17.00 -25.18
N ASP A 267 -18.04 -15.73 -25.20
CA ASP A 267 -17.13 -14.59 -25.10
C ASP A 267 -16.76 -14.20 -23.66
N SER A 268 -17.41 -14.82 -22.67
CA SER A 268 -17.20 -14.53 -21.26
C SER A 268 -15.78 -14.91 -20.80
N THR A 269 -15.28 -14.25 -19.74
CA THR A 269 -13.93 -14.48 -19.22
C THR A 269 -13.75 -15.92 -18.78
N TYR A 270 -14.71 -16.48 -18.03
CA TYR A 270 -14.65 -17.86 -17.59
C TYR A 270 -14.82 -18.85 -18.75
N ALA A 271 -15.76 -18.60 -19.67
CA ALA A 271 -15.98 -19.47 -20.83
C ALA A 271 -14.73 -19.60 -21.72
N LYS A 272 -14.04 -18.48 -22.00
CA LYS A 272 -12.78 -18.49 -22.78
C LYS A 272 -11.69 -19.28 -22.08
N ALA A 273 -11.45 -18.97 -20.81
CA ALA A 273 -10.35 -19.58 -20.07
C ALA A 273 -10.57 -21.07 -19.78
N LEU A 274 -11.82 -21.50 -19.68
CA LEU A 274 -12.20 -22.88 -19.40
C LEU A 274 -12.65 -23.67 -20.63
N SER A 275 -12.52 -23.11 -21.84
CA SER A 275 -12.93 -23.71 -23.12
C SER A 275 -12.39 -25.11 -23.41
N LYS A 276 -11.28 -25.50 -22.75
CA LYS A 276 -10.67 -26.85 -22.89
C LYS A 276 -11.23 -27.87 -21.90
N PHE A 277 -12.08 -27.45 -20.98
CA PHE A 277 -12.62 -28.28 -19.92
C PHE A 277 -14.10 -28.53 -20.18
N ASP A 278 -14.51 -29.77 -19.94
CA ASP A 278 -15.93 -30.10 -19.87
C ASP A 278 -16.45 -29.68 -18.50
N ILE A 279 -17.40 -28.75 -18.49
CA ILE A 279 -17.98 -28.17 -17.29
C ILE A 279 -19.49 -28.23 -17.44
N SER A 280 -20.12 -28.90 -16.50
CA SER A 280 -21.57 -28.93 -16.31
C SER A 280 -21.86 -28.94 -14.81
N SER A 281 -23.11 -28.67 -14.42
CA SER A 281 -23.58 -28.80 -13.04
C SER A 281 -23.25 -30.16 -12.39
N LYS A 282 -23.02 -31.19 -13.20
CA LYS A 282 -22.73 -32.56 -12.78
C LYS A 282 -21.25 -32.83 -12.53
N GLY A 283 -20.35 -32.03 -13.09
CA GLY A 283 -18.92 -32.32 -12.98
C GLY A 283 -18.01 -31.27 -13.58
N ALA A 284 -16.93 -30.98 -12.85
CA ALA A 284 -15.75 -30.29 -13.35
C ALA A 284 -14.50 -30.89 -12.70
N THR A 285 -13.34 -30.73 -13.35
CA THR A 285 -12.06 -31.23 -12.84
C THR A 285 -11.42 -30.23 -11.87
N PHE A 286 -10.47 -30.70 -11.06
CA PHE A 286 -9.73 -29.82 -10.16
C PHE A 286 -8.84 -28.82 -10.92
N ASP A 287 -8.33 -29.21 -12.10
CA ASP A 287 -7.58 -28.30 -12.99
C ASP A 287 -8.45 -27.11 -13.44
N ALA A 288 -9.72 -27.36 -13.77
CA ALA A 288 -10.68 -26.29 -14.11
C ALA A 288 -10.92 -25.35 -12.91
N VAL A 289 -11.02 -25.90 -11.69
CA VAL A 289 -11.17 -25.12 -10.46
C VAL A 289 -9.99 -24.18 -10.22
N ARG A 290 -8.75 -24.65 -10.41
CA ARG A 290 -7.55 -23.83 -10.24
C ARG A 290 -7.52 -22.64 -11.20
N ILE A 291 -7.93 -22.86 -12.45
CA ILE A 291 -8.02 -21.81 -13.46
C ILE A 291 -9.13 -20.82 -13.11
N ALA A 292 -10.32 -21.32 -12.76
CA ALA A 292 -11.45 -20.47 -12.34
C ALA A 292 -11.10 -19.61 -11.11
N TYR A 293 -10.41 -20.17 -10.13
CA TYR A 293 -9.94 -19.45 -8.95
C TYR A 293 -8.94 -18.35 -9.32
N SER A 294 -7.98 -18.63 -10.21
CA SER A 294 -7.03 -17.63 -10.69
C SER A 294 -7.73 -16.44 -11.36
N ILE A 295 -8.75 -16.72 -12.18
CA ILE A 295 -9.58 -15.68 -12.82
C ILE A 295 -10.33 -14.87 -11.78
N ALA A 296 -10.93 -15.52 -10.77
CA ALA A 296 -11.63 -14.82 -9.70
C ALA A 296 -10.69 -13.83 -8.99
N MET A 297 -9.47 -14.26 -8.65
CA MET A 297 -8.44 -13.41 -8.06
C MET A 297 -8.07 -12.23 -8.96
N GLN A 298 -7.90 -12.46 -10.28
CA GLN A 298 -7.63 -11.40 -11.24
C GLN A 298 -8.76 -10.37 -11.31
N LYS A 299 -10.01 -10.83 -11.44
CA LYS A 299 -11.20 -9.96 -11.48
C LYS A 299 -11.35 -9.17 -10.19
N ALA A 300 -11.18 -9.80 -9.02
CA ALA A 300 -11.23 -9.09 -7.74
C ALA A 300 -10.12 -8.04 -7.65
N ASN A 301 -8.91 -8.32 -8.14
CA ASN A 301 -7.84 -7.32 -8.18
C ASN A 301 -8.19 -6.16 -9.12
N GLN A 302 -8.78 -6.40 -10.29
CA GLN A 302 -9.25 -5.33 -11.18
C GLN A 302 -10.31 -4.45 -10.53
N ILE A 303 -11.26 -5.06 -9.82
CA ILE A 303 -12.31 -4.34 -9.07
C ILE A 303 -11.68 -3.52 -7.93
N LYS A 304 -10.69 -4.06 -7.20
CA LYS A 304 -9.92 -3.29 -6.21
C LYS A 304 -9.21 -2.08 -6.84
N GLN A 305 -8.63 -2.24 -8.02
CA GLN A 305 -7.98 -1.12 -8.73
C GLN A 305 -8.99 -0.06 -9.18
N ALA A 306 -10.19 -0.46 -9.61
CA ALA A 306 -11.27 0.47 -9.92
C ALA A 306 -11.70 1.27 -8.68
N GLY A 307 -11.90 0.62 -7.54
CA GLY A 307 -12.17 1.31 -6.28
C GLY A 307 -11.03 2.26 -5.84
N ALA A 308 -9.77 1.87 -6.05
CA ALA A 308 -8.63 2.77 -5.83
C ALA A 308 -8.63 3.98 -6.77
N ALA A 309 -9.09 3.82 -8.02
CA ALA A 309 -9.23 4.91 -8.98
C ALA A 309 -10.36 5.89 -8.60
N GLU A 310 -11.48 5.39 -8.06
CA GLU A 310 -12.55 6.24 -7.49
C GLU A 310 -12.01 7.12 -6.37
N TRP A 311 -11.33 6.51 -5.40
CA TRP A 311 -10.69 7.24 -4.30
C TRP A 311 -9.69 8.28 -4.80
N LYS A 312 -8.80 7.90 -5.73
CA LYS A 312 -7.82 8.81 -6.33
C LYS A 312 -8.51 9.99 -7.02
N THR A 313 -9.60 9.73 -7.75
CA THR A 313 -10.36 10.77 -8.45
C THR A 313 -10.97 11.76 -7.46
N PHE A 314 -11.54 11.25 -6.37
CA PHE A 314 -12.07 12.07 -5.30
C PHE A 314 -11.00 12.96 -4.66
N VAL A 315 -9.88 12.37 -4.23
CA VAL A 315 -8.74 13.11 -3.66
C VAL A 315 -8.26 14.18 -4.64
N ASN A 316 -8.03 13.84 -5.91
CA ASN A 316 -7.57 14.82 -6.90
C ASN A 316 -8.55 15.98 -7.08
N LYS A 317 -9.86 15.73 -7.04
CA LYS A 317 -10.88 16.78 -7.11
C LYS A 317 -10.83 17.71 -5.90
N THR A 318 -10.66 17.17 -4.70
CA THR A 318 -10.48 17.98 -3.48
C THR A 318 -9.26 18.88 -3.61
N PHE A 319 -8.14 18.34 -4.10
CA PHE A 319 -6.87 19.08 -4.19
C PHE A 319 -6.84 20.11 -5.31
N ALA A 320 -7.57 19.88 -6.40
CA ALA A 320 -7.67 20.83 -7.50
C ALA A 320 -8.30 22.18 -7.06
N ARG A 321 -9.02 22.21 -5.93
CA ARG A 321 -9.60 23.42 -5.34
C ARG A 321 -8.62 24.19 -4.43
N VAL A 322 -7.41 23.68 -4.24
CA VAL A 322 -6.47 24.17 -3.21
C VAL A 322 -5.26 24.82 -3.83
N SER A 323 -4.93 26.02 -3.34
CA SER A 323 -3.67 26.69 -3.64
C SER A 323 -2.78 26.64 -2.40
N VAL A 324 -1.52 26.18 -2.54
CA VAL A 324 -0.57 26.06 -1.42
C VAL A 324 0.57 27.04 -1.60
N SER A 325 0.93 27.74 -0.52
CA SER A 325 2.13 28.58 -0.43
C SER A 325 3.04 28.04 0.65
N LEU A 326 4.27 27.67 0.28
CA LEU A 326 5.30 27.27 1.23
C LEU A 326 6.06 28.50 1.69
N ASN A 327 6.10 28.74 2.99
CA ASN A 327 6.89 29.81 3.57
C ASN A 327 8.26 29.23 3.92
N THR A 328 9.31 29.69 3.22
CA THR A 328 10.65 29.48 3.75
C THR A 328 10.79 30.38 4.96
N LEU A 329 10.95 29.80 6.16
CA LEU A 329 11.50 30.55 7.30
C LEU A 329 12.92 30.93 6.89
N GLY A 330 13.06 32.14 6.34
CA GLY A 330 14.27 32.60 5.68
C GLY A 330 15.36 32.96 6.69
N ALA A 331 16.51 32.28 6.50
CA ALA A 331 17.91 32.65 6.75
C ALA A 331 18.33 33.18 8.13
#